data_AF-A0A2N0KPT7-F1
#
_entry.id   AF-A0A2N0KPT7-F1
#
_cell.length_a   1.000
_cell.length_b   1.000
_cell.length_c   1.000
_cell.angle_alpha   90.00
_cell.angle_beta   90.00
_cell.angle_gamma   90.00
#
_symmetry.space_group_name_H-M   'P 1'
#
loop_
_entity.id
_entity.type
_entity.pdbx_description
1 polymer ?
#
loop_
_entity_poly.entity_id
_entity_poly.type
_entity_poly.pdbx_seq_one_letter_code
_entity_poly.pdbx_strand_id
1 'polypeptide(L)'
;MTLTDKELDLAPAVRNFGEENDLDLSWLETRGEWGVKAEPEKGGLKLSDIQLGSYGEPGDYSDNMTGRPRGSYARPDAYRIGGYQVRTKSDIWLTNASMLYEEALQRQWSSATDIPWDTIKPLPDDIERAQCQLATFLTEVEFVAAEVPGRWLASTTPDYFEPRMFLVSQVMDESRHLDVFRKRAFANGGGLMQRPDVTTSGTVGSIDLSADFTEMSSRLHISGEGAVLTIFRMGEMMAYNEAEKRIYRLAAQDESRHVAFGVMHMRYLSETEPERKDEIHSYLDEGEAALVAGNQNPASRDTAQSEALAILLGGGEKNFDEGYRKLMAIRKRQAREYIQRVKSAGFGERFLNGRANAELLKYAS
;
A
#
# COMPACT_ATOMS: atom_id res chain seq x y z
N MET A 1 11.84 9.52 -33.72
CA MET A 1 12.07 9.56 -35.19
C MET A 1 10.74 10.00 -35.80
N THR A 2 10.68 11.21 -36.37
CA THR A 2 9.46 11.72 -37.03
C THR A 2 9.19 10.87 -38.26
N LEU A 3 8.04 10.19 -38.29
CA LEU A 3 7.57 9.51 -39.48
C LEU A 3 7.38 10.54 -40.60
N THR A 4 7.75 10.17 -41.84
CA THR A 4 7.44 10.99 -43.02
C THR A 4 5.92 11.00 -43.24
N ASP A 5 5.37 12.13 -43.70
CA ASP A 5 3.94 12.36 -43.97
C ASP A 5 3.20 11.26 -44.76
N LYS A 6 3.93 10.34 -45.42
CA LYS A 6 3.39 9.22 -46.19
C LYS A 6 2.79 8.07 -45.38
N GLU A 7 3.15 7.88 -44.11
CA GLU A 7 2.60 6.76 -43.30
C GLU A 7 1.35 7.15 -42.49
N LEU A 8 0.94 8.42 -42.57
CA LEU A 8 -0.22 9.02 -41.90
C LEU A 8 -1.51 8.99 -42.74
N ASP A 9 -1.50 8.28 -43.87
CA ASP A 9 -2.60 8.30 -44.84
C ASP A 9 -3.81 7.51 -44.31
N LEU A 10 -4.59 8.15 -43.43
CA LEU A 10 -6.01 7.83 -43.28
C LEU A 10 -6.64 7.85 -44.66
N ALA A 11 -7.42 6.82 -44.99
CA ALA A 11 -8.07 6.69 -46.29
C ALA A 11 -8.66 8.06 -46.71
N PRO A 12 -8.25 8.65 -47.85
CA PRO A 12 -8.73 9.96 -48.31
C PRO A 12 -10.25 10.15 -48.23
N ALA A 13 -11.00 9.05 -48.32
CA ALA A 13 -12.44 8.99 -48.08
C ALA A 13 -12.90 9.60 -46.75
N VAL A 14 -12.16 9.43 -45.64
CA VAL A 14 -12.55 9.96 -44.33
C VAL A 14 -12.39 11.48 -44.28
N ARG A 15 -11.30 12.01 -44.86
CA ARG A 15 -11.06 13.46 -44.95
C ARG A 15 -12.11 14.12 -45.85
N ASN A 16 -12.34 13.56 -47.03
CA ASN A 16 -13.34 14.05 -47.97
C ASN A 16 -14.75 14.04 -47.35
N PHE A 17 -15.14 12.96 -46.67
CA PHE A 17 -16.42 12.89 -45.97
C PHE A 17 -16.52 13.96 -44.86
N GLY A 18 -15.44 14.20 -44.12
CA GLY A 18 -15.39 15.23 -43.10
C GLY A 18 -15.58 16.63 -43.66
N GLU A 19 -14.90 16.95 -44.77
CA GLU A 19 -15.03 18.23 -45.48
C GLU A 19 -16.45 18.42 -46.03
N GLU A 20 -17.02 17.38 -46.65
CA GLU A 20 -18.39 17.42 -47.22
C GLU A 20 -19.48 17.58 -46.15
N ASN A 21 -19.23 17.17 -44.91
CA ASN A 21 -20.20 17.16 -43.83
C ASN A 21 -19.86 18.13 -42.68
N ASP A 22 -18.90 19.04 -42.88
CA ASP A 22 -18.46 20.03 -41.88
C ASP A 22 -18.07 19.41 -40.52
N LEU A 23 -17.37 18.26 -40.56
CA LEU A 23 -16.92 17.56 -39.36
C LEU A 23 -15.54 18.05 -38.92
N ASP A 24 -15.38 18.30 -37.62
CA ASP A 24 -14.07 18.55 -37.02
C ASP A 24 -13.27 17.22 -36.91
N LEU A 25 -12.32 17.05 -37.83
CA LEU A 25 -11.39 15.92 -37.87
C LEU A 25 -9.99 16.26 -37.34
N SER A 26 -9.82 17.39 -36.64
CA SER A 26 -8.52 17.82 -36.10
C SER A 26 -7.87 16.78 -35.17
N TRP A 27 -8.67 15.92 -34.54
CA TRP A 27 -8.20 14.80 -33.72
C TRP A 27 -7.30 13.81 -34.48
N LEU A 28 -7.41 13.74 -35.81
CA LEU A 28 -6.54 12.92 -36.68
C LEU A 28 -5.10 13.45 -36.71
N GLU A 29 -4.92 14.76 -36.51
CA GLU A 29 -3.64 15.46 -36.60
C GLU A 29 -3.00 15.64 -35.21
N THR A 30 -3.80 15.56 -34.14
CA THR A 30 -3.34 15.68 -32.75
C THR A 30 -3.08 14.32 -32.09
N ARG A 31 -2.48 13.36 -32.81
CA ARG A 31 -2.18 12.03 -32.25
C ARG A 31 -0.89 12.08 -31.43
N GLY A 32 -0.83 11.25 -30.38
CA GLY A 32 0.42 10.97 -29.67
C GLY A 32 1.40 10.18 -30.54
N GLU A 33 2.45 9.64 -29.92
CA GLU A 33 3.42 8.76 -30.60
C GLU A 33 2.69 7.62 -31.36
N TRP A 34 3.09 7.37 -32.62
CA TRP A 34 2.46 6.40 -33.50
C TRP A 34 3.45 5.33 -33.98
N GLY A 35 2.93 4.19 -34.44
CA GLY A 35 3.75 3.05 -34.88
C GLY A 35 4.34 2.23 -33.74
N VAL A 36 3.98 2.54 -32.48
CA VAL A 36 4.37 1.78 -31.30
C VAL A 36 3.50 0.52 -31.22
N LYS A 37 4.14 -0.64 -31.11
CA LYS A 37 3.46 -1.93 -30.98
C LYS A 37 4.00 -2.67 -29.77
N ALA A 38 3.13 -2.89 -28.78
CA ALA A 38 3.41 -3.78 -27.67
C ALA A 38 3.10 -5.23 -28.07
N GLU A 39 3.97 -6.15 -27.68
CA GLU A 39 3.80 -7.58 -27.92
C GLU A 39 3.57 -8.27 -26.57
N PRO A 40 2.53 -9.10 -26.43
CA PRO A 40 2.26 -9.80 -25.17
C PRO A 40 3.36 -10.82 -24.88
N GLU A 41 3.74 -10.93 -23.60
CA GLU A 41 4.63 -11.98 -23.12
C GLU A 41 3.86 -13.18 -22.53
N LYS A 42 4.60 -14.13 -21.94
CA LYS A 42 4.01 -15.21 -21.14
C LYS A 42 3.23 -14.61 -19.96
N GLY A 43 1.91 -14.80 -19.98
CA GLY A 43 0.98 -14.25 -18.98
C GLY A 43 0.10 -13.11 -19.47
N GLY A 44 0.14 -12.75 -20.76
CA GLY A 44 -0.70 -11.71 -21.35
C GLY A 44 0.05 -10.40 -21.57
N LEU A 45 -0.67 -9.37 -22.05
CA LEU A 45 -0.15 -8.02 -22.22
C LEU A 45 -0.26 -7.25 -20.90
N LYS A 46 0.88 -6.96 -20.28
CA LYS A 46 0.98 -6.28 -18.97
C LYS A 46 1.24 -4.79 -19.14
N LEU A 47 1.08 -4.03 -18.06
CA LEU A 47 1.46 -2.61 -18.02
C LEU A 47 2.93 -2.35 -18.36
N SER A 48 3.85 -3.23 -17.97
CA SER A 48 5.27 -3.10 -18.33
C SER A 48 5.49 -3.20 -19.84
N ASP A 49 4.69 -4.01 -20.52
CA ASP A 49 4.89 -4.35 -21.93
C ASP A 49 4.47 -3.19 -22.85
N ILE A 50 3.63 -2.29 -22.34
CA ILE A 50 3.21 -1.07 -23.04
C ILE A 50 4.09 0.13 -22.74
N GLN A 51 5.07 0.05 -21.84
CA GLN A 51 6.02 1.13 -21.53
C GLN A 51 7.08 1.27 -22.63
N LEU A 52 6.63 1.67 -23.82
CA LEU A 52 7.46 1.80 -25.03
C LEU A 52 7.58 3.27 -25.45
N GLY A 53 8.70 3.60 -26.09
CA GLY A 53 8.93 4.94 -26.63
C GLY A 53 8.88 6.04 -25.56
N SER A 54 8.32 7.19 -25.93
CA SER A 54 8.11 8.32 -25.02
C SER A 54 6.99 8.11 -24.00
N TYR A 55 6.08 7.15 -24.25
CA TYR A 55 5.02 6.80 -23.31
C TYR A 55 5.56 6.06 -22.07
N GLY A 56 6.62 5.27 -22.23
CA GLY A 56 7.20 4.45 -21.16
C GLY A 56 7.96 5.24 -20.10
N GLU A 57 8.50 6.41 -20.45
CA GLU A 57 9.40 7.18 -19.59
C GLU A 57 8.77 8.52 -19.19
N PRO A 58 8.09 8.60 -18.02
CA PRO A 58 7.58 9.88 -17.55
C PRO A 58 8.75 10.78 -17.12
N GLY A 59 8.64 12.08 -17.45
CA GLY A 59 9.59 13.10 -17.01
C GLY A 59 9.57 13.30 -15.50
N ASP A 60 10.60 13.95 -14.97
CA ASP A 60 10.75 14.19 -13.53
C ASP A 60 9.76 15.21 -12.96
N TYR A 61 9.17 16.05 -13.83
CA TYR A 61 8.13 17.00 -13.49
C TYR A 61 7.02 17.00 -14.52
N SER A 62 5.77 17.14 -14.06
CA SER A 62 4.58 17.22 -14.90
C SER A 62 3.90 18.58 -14.80
N ASP A 63 3.73 19.24 -15.95
CA ASP A 63 2.88 20.42 -16.13
C ASP A 63 1.41 20.07 -16.41
N ASN A 64 1.11 18.77 -16.51
CA ASN A 64 -0.21 18.26 -16.80
C ASN A 64 -1.15 18.49 -15.62
N MET A 65 -1.93 19.57 -15.73
CA MET A 65 -2.99 19.93 -14.79
C MET A 65 -4.37 19.61 -15.37
N THR A 66 -4.40 18.67 -16.29
CA THR A 66 -5.61 18.19 -16.96
C THR A 66 -5.69 16.68 -16.72
N GLY A 67 -6.84 16.08 -17.01
CA GLY A 67 -7.02 14.63 -16.94
C GLY A 67 -6.48 13.92 -18.18
N ARG A 68 -5.62 14.60 -18.95
CA ARG A 68 -4.97 14.05 -20.13
C ARG A 68 -4.15 12.82 -19.72
N PRO A 69 -4.43 11.63 -20.26
CA PRO A 69 -3.62 10.45 -20.01
C PRO A 69 -2.18 10.63 -20.53
N ARG A 70 -1.19 10.06 -19.85
CA ARG A 70 0.21 10.09 -20.31
C ARG A 70 0.32 9.60 -21.76
N GLY A 71 1.15 10.27 -22.56
CA GLY A 71 1.40 9.96 -23.97
C GLY A 71 0.31 10.39 -24.95
N SER A 72 -0.85 10.85 -24.48
CA SER A 72 -1.83 11.52 -25.36
C SER A 72 -1.41 12.97 -25.64
N TYR A 73 -1.80 13.52 -26.79
CA TYR A 73 -1.44 14.88 -27.19
C TYR A 73 -2.11 15.94 -26.29
N ALA A 74 -1.40 17.02 -26.01
CA ALA A 74 -1.92 18.11 -25.19
C ALA A 74 -2.91 18.98 -25.98
N ARG A 75 -4.03 19.32 -25.35
CA ARG A 75 -5.00 20.28 -25.89
C ARG A 75 -4.81 21.65 -25.23
N PRO A 76 -4.39 22.69 -25.96
CA PRO A 76 -4.17 24.02 -25.38
C PRO A 76 -5.41 24.62 -24.73
N ASP A 77 -6.60 24.24 -25.21
CA ASP A 77 -7.91 24.69 -24.74
C ASP A 77 -8.51 23.79 -23.66
N ALA A 78 -7.80 22.74 -23.22
CA ALA A 78 -8.30 21.83 -22.21
C ALA A 78 -8.48 22.53 -20.86
N TYR A 79 -9.66 22.36 -20.27
CA TYR A 79 -9.89 22.78 -18.90
C TYR A 79 -8.95 22.04 -17.96
N ARG A 80 -8.41 22.79 -17.00
CA ARG A 80 -7.71 22.20 -15.87
C ARG A 80 -8.71 21.39 -15.06
N ILE A 81 -8.45 20.11 -14.91
CA ILE A 81 -9.26 19.20 -14.11
C ILE A 81 -8.33 18.56 -13.08
N GLY A 82 -8.63 18.79 -11.80
CA GLY A 82 -7.78 18.38 -10.68
C GLY A 82 -6.84 19.49 -10.18
N GLY A 83 -6.73 19.58 -8.86
CA GLY A 83 -5.70 20.35 -8.16
C GLY A 83 -4.52 19.47 -7.81
N TYR A 84 -3.90 18.81 -8.79
CA TYR A 84 -2.80 17.86 -8.55
C TYR A 84 -1.65 18.53 -7.79
N GLN A 85 -1.33 18.00 -6.62
CA GLN A 85 -0.25 18.46 -5.76
C GLN A 85 1.03 17.67 -6.02
N VAL A 86 0.92 16.36 -6.24
CA VAL A 86 2.05 15.48 -6.54
C VAL A 86 2.35 15.57 -8.05
N ARG A 87 3.41 16.31 -8.36
CA ARG A 87 3.81 16.66 -9.73
C ARG A 87 5.28 16.45 -10.03
N THR A 88 6.10 16.22 -9.00
CA THR A 88 7.47 15.75 -9.15
C THR A 88 7.49 14.24 -9.04
N LYS A 89 8.23 13.57 -9.91
CA LYS A 89 8.27 12.10 -9.98
C LYS A 89 8.77 11.49 -8.67
N SER A 90 9.83 12.07 -8.09
CA SER A 90 10.40 11.61 -6.82
C SER A 90 9.43 11.65 -5.64
N ASP A 91 8.35 12.44 -5.70
CA ASP A 91 7.35 12.50 -4.63
C ASP A 91 6.45 11.26 -4.54
N ILE A 92 6.44 10.35 -5.53
CA ILE A 92 5.56 9.16 -5.50
C ILE A 92 6.11 7.92 -6.22
N TRP A 93 7.21 8.05 -6.97
CA TRP A 93 7.65 7.02 -7.90
C TRP A 93 8.35 5.83 -7.24
N LEU A 94 8.27 4.69 -7.92
CA LEU A 94 8.97 3.44 -7.63
C LEU A 94 9.13 2.65 -8.94
N THR A 95 10.25 1.95 -9.10
CA THR A 95 10.61 1.31 -10.38
C THR A 95 9.76 0.09 -10.72
N ASN A 96 9.14 -0.56 -9.73
CA ASN A 96 8.38 -1.80 -9.90
C ASN A 96 6.86 -1.65 -9.72
N ALA A 97 6.33 -0.42 -9.81
CA ALA A 97 4.91 -0.12 -9.61
C ALA A 97 3.98 -1.01 -10.47
N SER A 98 4.26 -1.09 -11.77
CA SER A 98 3.51 -1.92 -12.72
C SER A 98 3.53 -3.39 -12.33
N MET A 99 4.69 -3.91 -11.90
CA MET A 99 4.80 -5.31 -11.47
C MET A 99 3.97 -5.61 -10.23
N LEU A 100 4.02 -4.73 -9.23
CA LEU A 100 3.23 -4.88 -8.00
C LEU A 100 1.73 -4.83 -8.28
N TYR A 101 1.30 -3.93 -9.18
CA TYR A 101 -0.09 -3.85 -9.61
C TYR A 101 -0.55 -5.11 -10.34
N GLU A 102 0.24 -5.63 -11.29
CA GLU A 102 -0.07 -6.86 -12.01
C GLU A 102 -0.14 -8.08 -11.07
N GLU A 103 0.74 -8.14 -10.07
CA GLU A 103 0.67 -9.16 -9.02
C GLU A 103 -0.64 -9.04 -8.23
N ALA A 104 -1.05 -7.82 -7.86
CA ALA A 104 -2.30 -7.59 -7.14
C ALA A 104 -3.51 -8.07 -7.95
N LEU A 105 -3.57 -7.79 -9.25
CA LEU A 105 -4.65 -8.27 -10.13
C LEU A 105 -4.75 -9.80 -10.20
N GLN A 106 -3.60 -10.49 -10.25
CA GLN A 106 -3.57 -11.95 -10.38
C GLN A 106 -3.94 -12.68 -9.08
N ARG A 107 -3.84 -11.99 -7.94
CA ARG A 107 -3.99 -12.57 -6.62
C ARG A 107 -5.24 -12.10 -5.86
N GLN A 108 -6.21 -11.56 -6.59
CA GLN A 108 -7.51 -11.18 -6.04
C GLN A 108 -8.19 -12.38 -5.36
N TRP A 109 -8.88 -12.09 -4.25
CA TRP A 109 -9.67 -13.05 -3.49
C TRP A 109 -10.95 -12.39 -2.97
N SER A 110 -11.92 -13.19 -2.56
CA SER A 110 -13.21 -12.78 -2.02
C SER A 110 -13.34 -13.27 -0.59
N SER A 111 -13.54 -12.33 0.34
CA SER A 111 -13.80 -12.65 1.75
C SER A 111 -15.03 -13.53 1.95
N ALA A 112 -16.00 -13.50 1.04
CA ALA A 112 -17.25 -14.25 1.17
C ALA A 112 -17.11 -15.70 0.70
N THR A 113 -16.28 -15.97 -0.31
CA THR A 113 -16.25 -17.27 -1.00
C THR A 113 -14.92 -18.02 -0.86
N ASP A 114 -13.80 -17.31 -0.67
CA ASP A 114 -12.47 -17.93 -0.60
C ASP A 114 -12.00 -18.20 0.84
N ILE A 115 -12.79 -17.75 1.82
CA ILE A 115 -12.60 -18.08 3.23
C ILE A 115 -13.53 -19.26 3.58
N PRO A 116 -13.00 -20.37 4.13
CA PRO A 116 -13.79 -21.54 4.48
C PRO A 116 -14.53 -21.32 5.82
N TRP A 117 -15.52 -20.42 5.82
CA TRP A 117 -16.26 -19.98 7.02
C TRP A 117 -16.92 -21.12 7.79
N ASP A 118 -17.28 -22.21 7.12
CA ASP A 118 -17.87 -23.41 7.72
C ASP A 118 -16.92 -24.13 8.72
N THR A 119 -15.63 -23.86 8.62
CA THR A 119 -14.59 -24.39 9.54
C THR A 119 -14.58 -23.69 10.89
N ILE A 120 -15.25 -22.55 11.02
CA ILE A 120 -15.42 -21.87 12.31
C ILE A 120 -16.39 -22.68 13.17
N LYS A 121 -15.96 -22.99 14.39
CA LYS A 121 -16.72 -23.71 15.41
C LYS A 121 -16.67 -22.92 16.71
N PRO A 122 -17.62 -23.11 17.64
CA PRO A 122 -17.58 -22.49 18.95
C PRO A 122 -16.21 -22.64 19.62
N LEU A 123 -15.62 -21.52 20.02
CA LEU A 123 -14.37 -21.44 20.76
C LEU A 123 -14.67 -21.15 22.25
N PRO A 124 -13.73 -21.43 23.16
CA PRO A 124 -13.79 -20.91 24.52
C PRO A 124 -14.00 -19.38 24.56
N ASP A 125 -14.80 -18.90 25.50
CA ASP A 125 -15.23 -17.49 25.59
C ASP A 125 -14.06 -16.49 25.62
N ASP A 126 -12.97 -16.83 26.31
CA ASP A 126 -11.77 -16.00 26.41
C ASP A 126 -11.06 -15.86 25.05
N ILE A 127 -10.96 -16.96 24.31
CA ILE A 127 -10.38 -16.99 22.95
C ILE A 127 -11.28 -16.26 21.96
N GLU A 128 -12.59 -16.49 22.00
CA GLU A 128 -13.52 -15.83 21.08
C GLU A 128 -13.56 -14.31 21.31
N ARG A 129 -13.57 -13.85 22.58
CA ARG A 129 -13.47 -12.42 22.91
C ARG A 129 -12.14 -11.82 22.46
N ALA A 130 -11.03 -12.55 22.62
CA ALA A 130 -9.73 -12.09 22.15
C ALA A 130 -9.68 -11.98 20.62
N GLN A 131 -10.27 -12.93 19.87
CA GLN A 131 -10.39 -12.82 18.41
C GLN A 131 -11.24 -11.61 18.01
N CYS A 132 -12.37 -11.40 18.69
CA CYS A 132 -13.24 -10.25 18.45
C CYS A 132 -12.50 -8.92 18.70
N GLN A 133 -11.71 -8.84 19.76
CA GLN A 133 -10.93 -7.64 20.09
C GLN A 133 -9.81 -7.37 19.07
N LEU A 134 -9.10 -8.41 18.63
CA LEU A 134 -8.08 -8.29 17.58
C LEU A 134 -8.71 -7.89 16.24
N ALA A 135 -9.80 -8.54 15.84
CA ALA A 135 -10.52 -8.23 14.62
C ALA A 135 -11.10 -6.80 14.62
N THR A 136 -11.52 -6.30 15.78
CA THR A 136 -11.98 -4.91 15.95
C THR A 136 -10.84 -3.92 15.69
N PHE A 137 -9.65 -4.18 16.24
CA PHE A 137 -8.47 -3.35 15.96
C PHE A 137 -8.08 -3.42 14.49
N LEU A 138 -8.01 -4.61 13.90
CA LEU A 138 -7.64 -4.79 12.50
C LEU A 138 -8.61 -4.03 11.59
N THR A 139 -9.92 -4.18 11.80
CA THR A 139 -10.94 -3.41 11.09
C THR A 139 -10.69 -1.90 11.07
N GLU A 140 -10.20 -1.33 12.18
CA GLU A 140 -9.93 0.10 12.27
C GLU A 140 -8.67 0.50 11.51
N VAL A 141 -7.59 -0.28 11.62
CA VAL A 141 -6.35 0.05 10.91
C VAL A 141 -6.51 -0.09 9.39
N GLU A 142 -7.27 -1.09 8.92
CA GLU A 142 -7.48 -1.26 7.47
C GLU A 142 -8.30 -0.11 6.87
N PHE A 143 -9.21 0.48 7.65
CA PHE A 143 -9.95 1.66 7.20
C PHE A 143 -9.00 2.82 6.86
N VAL A 144 -7.99 3.03 7.71
CA VAL A 144 -6.98 4.08 7.55
C VAL A 144 -6.03 3.75 6.40
N ALA A 145 -5.60 2.49 6.32
CA ALA A 145 -4.73 1.99 5.26
C ALA A 145 -5.42 2.07 3.88
N ALA A 146 -6.75 2.03 3.82
CA ALA A 146 -7.50 2.31 2.60
C ALA A 146 -7.64 3.82 2.31
N GLU A 147 -8.16 4.59 3.27
CA GLU A 147 -8.60 5.98 3.00
C GLU A 147 -7.43 6.95 2.81
N VAL A 148 -6.38 6.86 3.64
CA VAL A 148 -5.28 7.83 3.61
C VAL A 148 -4.46 7.74 2.32
N PRO A 149 -4.05 6.55 1.84
CA PRO A 149 -3.43 6.41 0.53
C PRO A 149 -4.38 6.81 -0.61
N GLY A 150 -5.68 6.53 -0.45
CA GLY A 150 -6.73 6.88 -1.40
C GLY A 150 -6.78 8.38 -1.73
N ARG A 151 -6.50 9.26 -0.76
CA ARG A 151 -6.40 10.73 -0.97
C ARG A 151 -5.36 11.10 -2.04
N TRP A 152 -4.24 10.39 -2.10
CA TRP A 152 -3.15 10.68 -3.04
C TRP A 152 -3.46 10.25 -4.47
N LEU A 153 -4.46 9.38 -4.68
CA LEU A 153 -4.96 9.03 -6.02
C LEU A 153 -5.45 10.25 -6.79
N ALA A 154 -6.18 11.15 -6.14
CA ALA A 154 -6.74 12.34 -6.76
C ALA A 154 -5.72 13.50 -6.79
N SER A 155 -4.75 13.51 -5.89
CA SER A 155 -3.71 14.54 -5.79
C SER A 155 -2.53 14.33 -6.75
N THR A 156 -2.43 13.17 -7.40
CA THR A 156 -1.31 12.83 -8.29
C THR A 156 -1.66 13.06 -9.76
N THR A 157 -0.74 13.69 -10.50
CA THR A 157 -0.87 13.88 -11.95
C THR A 157 -1.16 12.56 -12.69
N PRO A 158 -1.97 12.54 -13.76
CA PRO A 158 -2.15 11.36 -14.62
C PRO A 158 -0.86 10.89 -15.30
N ASP A 159 0.19 11.71 -15.32
CA ASP A 159 1.49 11.31 -15.87
C ASP A 159 2.21 10.28 -14.98
N TYR A 160 1.91 10.21 -13.68
CA TYR A 160 2.44 9.18 -12.78
C TYR A 160 1.36 8.15 -12.45
N PHE A 161 0.82 7.51 -13.49
CA PHE A 161 -0.33 6.61 -13.31
C PHE A 161 0.04 5.28 -12.68
N GLU A 162 1.28 4.80 -12.79
CA GLU A 162 1.66 3.48 -12.28
C GLU A 162 1.59 3.40 -10.74
N PRO A 163 2.15 4.36 -9.98
CA PRO A 163 1.93 4.42 -8.54
C PRO A 163 0.44 4.55 -8.19
N ARG A 164 -0.32 5.37 -8.94
CA ARG A 164 -1.78 5.53 -8.72
C ARG A 164 -2.53 4.21 -8.90
N MET A 165 -2.21 3.45 -9.95
CA MET A 165 -2.84 2.16 -10.20
C MET A 165 -2.55 1.17 -9.07
N PHE A 166 -1.30 1.12 -8.59
CA PHE A 166 -0.97 0.31 -7.41
C PHE A 166 -1.80 0.73 -6.20
N LEU A 167 -1.86 2.03 -5.88
CA LEU A 167 -2.66 2.54 -4.76
C LEU A 167 -4.15 2.17 -4.89
N VAL A 168 -4.72 2.14 -6.10
CA VAL A 168 -6.09 1.64 -6.30
C VAL A 168 -6.21 0.16 -5.91
N SER A 169 -5.21 -0.66 -6.25
CA SER A 169 -5.19 -2.06 -5.83
C SER A 169 -5.05 -2.23 -4.32
N GLN A 170 -4.25 -1.39 -3.66
CA GLN A 170 -4.14 -1.35 -2.20
C GLN A 170 -5.48 -1.00 -1.56
N VAL A 171 -6.19 0.05 -2.02
CA VAL A 171 -7.53 0.38 -1.52
C VAL A 171 -8.50 -0.82 -1.62
N MET A 172 -8.42 -1.60 -2.69
CA MET A 172 -9.23 -2.80 -2.86
C MET A 172 -8.81 -3.95 -1.94
N ASP A 173 -7.51 -4.14 -1.72
CA ASP A 173 -6.97 -5.11 -0.75
C ASP A 173 -7.44 -4.76 0.67
N GLU A 174 -7.26 -3.52 1.10
CA GLU A 174 -7.65 -3.04 2.43
C GLU A 174 -9.17 -3.08 2.65
N SER A 175 -9.96 -2.81 1.60
CA SER A 175 -11.41 -2.99 1.65
C SER A 175 -11.82 -4.44 1.95
N ARG A 176 -11.05 -5.42 1.46
CA ARG A 176 -11.28 -6.84 1.78
C ARG A 176 -10.81 -7.20 3.17
N HIS A 177 -9.71 -6.63 3.63
CA HIS A 177 -9.20 -6.87 4.99
C HIS A 177 -10.19 -6.32 6.02
N LEU A 178 -10.69 -5.10 5.79
CA LEU A 178 -11.77 -4.51 6.57
C LEU A 178 -13.01 -5.41 6.62
N ASP A 179 -13.46 -5.90 5.47
CA ASP A 179 -14.65 -6.76 5.38
C ASP A 179 -14.44 -8.12 6.06
N VAL A 180 -13.28 -8.77 5.87
CA VAL A 180 -13.02 -10.12 6.40
C VAL A 180 -12.85 -10.11 7.92
N PHE A 181 -12.19 -9.12 8.50
CA PHE A 181 -12.02 -9.05 9.95
C PHE A 181 -13.35 -8.70 10.64
N ARG A 182 -14.16 -7.83 10.04
CA ARG A 182 -15.54 -7.61 10.51
C ARG A 182 -16.35 -8.90 10.48
N LYS A 183 -16.35 -9.63 9.36
CA LYS A 183 -17.03 -10.93 9.26
C LYS A 183 -16.55 -11.90 10.33
N ARG A 184 -15.23 -12.00 10.55
CA ARG A 184 -14.69 -12.89 11.59
C ARG A 184 -15.20 -12.51 12.98
N ALA A 185 -15.26 -11.22 13.34
CA ALA A 185 -15.76 -10.81 14.65
C ALA A 185 -17.21 -11.29 14.93
N PHE A 186 -18.05 -11.45 13.90
CA PHE A 186 -19.43 -11.90 14.05
C PHE A 186 -19.66 -13.39 13.77
N ALA A 187 -18.69 -14.09 13.14
CA ALA A 187 -18.91 -15.43 12.58
C ALA A 187 -19.15 -16.55 13.62
N ASN A 188 -18.82 -16.33 14.90
CA ASN A 188 -18.90 -17.35 15.95
C ASN A 188 -19.65 -16.88 17.21
N GLY A 189 -20.61 -15.97 17.05
CA GLY A 189 -21.46 -15.48 18.15
C GLY A 189 -20.86 -14.32 18.96
N GLY A 190 -19.71 -13.79 18.55
CA GLY A 190 -19.10 -12.58 19.09
C GLY A 190 -19.63 -11.29 18.44
N GLY A 191 -18.81 -10.23 18.49
CA GLY A 191 -19.09 -8.95 17.87
C GLY A 191 -17.91 -7.99 17.96
N LEU A 192 -18.07 -6.75 17.48
CA LEU A 192 -17.05 -5.72 17.64
C LEU A 192 -16.91 -5.33 19.12
N MET A 193 -15.66 -5.19 19.57
CA MET A 193 -15.28 -4.95 20.96
C MET A 193 -14.85 -3.49 21.16
N GLN A 194 -14.05 -3.22 22.20
CA GLN A 194 -13.61 -1.87 22.50
C GLN A 194 -12.71 -1.33 21.39
N ARG A 195 -13.03 -0.10 20.95
CA ARG A 195 -12.16 0.66 20.08
C ARG A 195 -10.85 0.97 20.83
N PRO A 196 -9.66 0.74 20.24
CA PRO A 196 -8.40 1.18 20.81
C PRO A 196 -8.40 2.67 21.19
N ASP A 197 -7.88 3.02 22.36
CA ASP A 197 -7.82 4.42 22.81
C ASP A 197 -6.80 5.28 22.02
N VAL A 198 -5.96 4.63 21.20
CA VAL A 198 -4.77 5.23 20.58
C VAL A 198 -4.99 5.62 19.10
N THR A 199 -6.08 5.18 18.48
CA THR A 199 -6.27 5.20 17.02
C THR A 199 -6.90 6.47 16.46
N THR A 200 -7.47 7.39 17.25
CA THR A 200 -7.99 8.68 16.68
C THR A 200 -7.11 9.89 16.94
N SER A 201 -6.35 9.90 18.05
CA SER A 201 -5.49 11.03 18.44
C SER A 201 -3.99 10.72 18.38
N GLY A 202 -3.62 9.48 18.04
CA GLY A 202 -2.23 9.01 17.93
C GLY A 202 -1.78 8.82 16.47
N THR A 203 -1.24 7.64 16.17
CA THR A 203 -0.46 7.43 14.93
C THR A 203 -1.27 7.28 13.65
N VAL A 204 -2.51 6.79 13.71
CA VAL A 204 -3.44 6.90 12.58
C VAL A 204 -3.67 8.38 12.22
N GLY A 205 -3.81 9.23 13.24
CA GLY A 205 -3.86 10.67 13.07
C GLY A 205 -2.58 11.22 12.44
N SER A 206 -1.39 10.73 12.81
CA SER A 206 -0.16 11.22 12.19
C SER A 206 0.03 10.73 10.75
N ILE A 207 -0.46 9.54 10.38
CA ILE A 207 -0.51 9.09 8.98
C ILE A 207 -1.47 9.97 8.17
N ASP A 208 -2.65 10.26 8.71
CA ASP A 208 -3.63 11.13 8.04
C ASP A 208 -3.16 12.58 7.92
N LEU A 209 -2.41 13.08 8.91
CA LEU A 209 -1.87 14.45 8.93
C LEU A 209 -0.56 14.63 8.16
N SER A 210 -0.07 13.60 7.45
CA SER A 210 1.13 13.73 6.61
C SER A 210 0.98 14.86 5.58
N ALA A 211 1.99 15.71 5.52
CA ALA A 211 2.06 16.88 4.66
C ALA A 211 2.30 16.52 3.19
N ASP A 212 3.02 15.43 2.93
CA ASP A 212 3.25 14.90 1.59
C ASP A 212 3.09 13.36 1.52
N PHE A 213 3.17 12.83 0.30
CA PHE A 213 3.04 11.39 0.05
C PHE A 213 4.18 10.60 0.68
N THR A 214 5.39 11.13 0.66
CA THR A 214 6.59 10.48 1.16
C THR A 214 6.53 10.28 2.67
N GLU A 215 6.14 11.33 3.41
CA GLU A 215 5.90 11.28 4.85
C GLU A 215 4.83 10.22 5.16
N MET A 216 3.71 10.24 4.43
CA MET A 216 2.65 9.24 4.57
C MET A 216 3.18 7.83 4.33
N SER A 217 3.88 7.59 3.23
CA SER A 217 4.45 6.29 2.87
C SER A 217 5.47 5.78 3.89
N SER A 218 6.27 6.67 4.47
CA SER A 218 7.22 6.31 5.53
C SER A 218 6.52 5.89 6.84
N ARG A 219 5.40 6.54 7.19
CA ARG A 219 4.63 6.22 8.40
C ARG A 219 3.76 4.99 8.21
N LEU A 220 3.08 4.87 7.07
CA LEU A 220 2.17 3.77 6.73
C LEU A 220 2.94 2.54 6.25
N HIS A 221 3.50 2.57 5.04
CA HIS A 221 4.08 1.39 4.39
C HIS A 221 5.34 0.85 5.09
N ILE A 222 6.24 1.73 5.59
CA ILE A 222 7.49 1.29 6.22
C ILE A 222 7.29 0.87 7.69
N SER A 223 6.60 1.71 8.47
CA SER A 223 6.45 1.51 9.92
C SER A 223 5.17 0.75 10.26
N GLY A 224 4.00 1.26 9.88
CA GLY A 224 2.68 0.73 10.23
C GLY A 224 2.36 -0.64 9.62
N GLU A 225 2.07 -0.69 8.32
CA GLU A 225 1.81 -1.93 7.58
C GLU A 225 2.98 -2.91 7.71
N GLY A 226 4.20 -2.37 7.75
CA GLY A 226 5.36 -3.16 8.05
C GLY A 226 5.28 -3.93 9.38
N ALA A 227 4.72 -3.34 10.43
CA ALA A 227 4.49 -4.03 11.71
C ALA A 227 3.31 -5.01 11.63
N VAL A 228 2.24 -4.65 10.93
CA VAL A 228 1.05 -5.49 10.70
C VAL A 228 1.38 -6.73 9.85
N LEU A 229 2.22 -6.60 8.83
CA LEU A 229 2.68 -7.70 7.99
C LEU A 229 3.35 -8.81 8.82
N THR A 230 4.14 -8.45 9.84
CA THR A 230 4.72 -9.46 10.74
C THR A 230 3.61 -10.20 11.50
N ILE A 231 2.56 -9.50 11.95
CA ILE A 231 1.40 -10.12 12.62
C ILE A 231 0.69 -11.08 11.68
N PHE A 232 0.40 -10.69 10.44
CA PHE A 232 -0.25 -11.57 9.47
C PHE A 232 0.60 -12.78 9.11
N ARG A 233 1.91 -12.62 8.91
CA ARG A 233 2.84 -13.74 8.69
C ARG A 233 2.89 -14.72 9.87
N MET A 234 2.67 -14.22 11.07
CA MET A 234 2.63 -15.02 12.30
C MET A 234 1.20 -15.48 12.66
N GLY A 235 0.19 -15.10 11.88
CA GLY A 235 -1.21 -15.24 12.22
C GLY A 235 -1.69 -16.67 12.41
N GLU A 236 -1.04 -17.64 11.75
CA GLU A 236 -1.33 -19.06 11.97
C GLU A 236 -1.09 -19.51 13.41
N MET A 237 -0.16 -18.90 14.15
CA MET A 237 0.09 -19.23 15.55
C MET A 237 -1.03 -18.78 16.50
N MET A 238 -1.87 -17.87 16.04
CA MET A 238 -3.01 -17.30 16.78
C MET A 238 -4.35 -17.63 16.10
N ALA A 239 -4.34 -18.58 15.17
CA ALA A 239 -5.52 -19.06 14.47
C ALA A 239 -5.97 -20.42 15.04
N TYR A 240 -7.28 -20.58 15.21
CA TYR A 240 -7.93 -21.74 15.82
C TYR A 240 -8.74 -22.57 14.83
N ASN A 241 -8.83 -22.15 13.58
CA ASN A 241 -9.51 -22.85 12.49
C ASN A 241 -8.89 -22.48 11.13
N GLU A 242 -9.29 -23.18 10.07
CA GLU A 242 -8.74 -22.95 8.72
C GLU A 242 -9.21 -21.62 8.11
N ALA A 243 -10.39 -21.11 8.49
CA ALA A 243 -10.83 -19.78 8.07
C ALA A 243 -9.85 -18.70 8.54
N GLU A 244 -9.53 -18.68 9.83
CA GLU A 244 -8.58 -17.71 10.42
C GLU A 244 -7.18 -17.83 9.79
N LYS A 245 -6.66 -19.05 9.61
CA LYS A 245 -5.38 -19.25 8.91
C LYS A 245 -5.43 -18.71 7.49
N ARG A 246 -6.52 -18.95 6.76
CA ARG A 246 -6.70 -18.48 5.39
C ARG A 246 -6.75 -16.96 5.31
N ILE A 247 -7.45 -16.31 6.24
CA ILE A 247 -7.50 -14.86 6.39
C ILE A 247 -6.09 -14.29 6.51
N TYR A 248 -5.30 -14.76 7.49
CA TYR A 248 -3.96 -14.25 7.73
C TYR A 248 -3.00 -14.49 6.57
N ARG A 249 -3.08 -15.64 5.89
CA ARG A 249 -2.25 -15.92 4.70
C ARG A 249 -2.54 -14.96 3.55
N LEU A 250 -3.82 -14.68 3.29
CA LEU A 250 -4.25 -13.78 2.22
C LEU A 250 -3.90 -12.33 2.55
N ALA A 251 -4.15 -11.88 3.78
CA ALA A 251 -3.76 -10.55 4.22
C ALA A 251 -2.23 -10.36 4.17
N ALA A 252 -1.44 -11.34 4.64
CA ALA A 252 0.03 -11.27 4.56
C ALA A 252 0.56 -11.19 3.11
N GLN A 253 -0.14 -11.82 2.16
CA GLN A 253 0.20 -11.76 0.75
C GLN A 253 -0.02 -10.36 0.19
N ASP A 254 -1.10 -9.70 0.59
CA ASP A 254 -1.46 -8.36 0.14
C ASP A 254 -0.54 -7.30 0.76
N GLU A 255 -0.39 -7.32 2.09
CA GLU A 255 0.52 -6.44 2.84
C GLU A 255 1.96 -6.52 2.37
N SER A 256 2.39 -7.69 1.87
CA SER A 256 3.74 -7.82 1.33
C SER A 256 3.98 -6.93 0.11
N ARG A 257 2.94 -6.65 -0.69
CA ARG A 257 3.01 -5.72 -1.82
C ARG A 257 2.99 -4.27 -1.37
N HIS A 258 2.17 -3.91 -0.38
CA HIS A 258 2.08 -2.54 0.15
C HIS A 258 3.42 -2.11 0.79
N VAL A 259 4.00 -3.00 1.60
CA VAL A 259 5.34 -2.80 2.16
C VAL A 259 6.42 -2.73 1.07
N ALA A 260 6.34 -3.57 0.03
CA ALA A 260 7.28 -3.51 -1.08
C ALA A 260 7.18 -2.18 -1.85
N PHE A 261 5.96 -1.65 -2.04
CA PHE A 261 5.75 -0.33 -2.61
C PHE A 261 6.48 0.73 -1.80
N GLY A 262 6.26 0.77 -0.48
CA GLY A 262 6.92 1.73 0.40
C GLY A 262 8.44 1.64 0.32
N VAL A 263 9.01 0.44 0.45
CA VAL A 263 10.47 0.23 0.40
C VAL A 263 11.06 0.71 -0.93
N MET A 264 10.40 0.40 -2.05
CA MET A 264 10.91 0.76 -3.38
C MET A 264 10.74 2.25 -3.68
N HIS A 265 9.67 2.88 -3.19
CA HIS A 265 9.49 4.33 -3.27
C HIS A 265 10.57 5.07 -2.48
N MET A 266 10.78 4.69 -1.22
CA MET A 266 11.81 5.31 -0.37
C MET A 266 13.21 5.08 -0.95
N ARG A 267 13.47 3.92 -1.55
CA ARG A 267 14.72 3.64 -2.24
C ARG A 267 14.93 4.57 -3.42
N TYR A 268 13.92 4.71 -4.30
CA TYR A 268 13.98 5.62 -5.44
C TYR A 268 14.33 7.04 -4.97
N LEU A 269 13.60 7.55 -3.98
CA LEU A 269 13.86 8.86 -3.39
C LEU A 269 15.29 8.98 -2.83
N SER A 270 15.79 7.96 -2.12
CA SER A 270 17.14 7.97 -1.56
C SER A 270 18.25 8.02 -2.62
N GLU A 271 17.96 7.54 -3.83
CA GLU A 271 18.87 7.47 -4.97
C GLU A 271 18.77 8.73 -5.85
N THR A 272 17.59 9.36 -5.94
CA THR A 272 17.35 10.53 -6.81
C THR A 272 17.37 11.88 -6.10
N GLU A 273 16.99 11.94 -4.83
CA GLU A 273 16.88 13.17 -4.01
C GLU A 273 17.69 13.01 -2.69
N PRO A 274 19.03 12.79 -2.77
CA PRO A 274 19.85 12.52 -1.59
C PRO A 274 19.85 13.67 -0.56
N GLU A 275 19.55 14.90 -0.96
CA GLU A 275 19.39 16.05 -0.07
C GLU A 275 18.14 15.97 0.81
N ARG A 276 17.12 15.19 0.43
CA ARG A 276 15.95 14.92 1.28
C ARG A 276 16.20 13.87 2.36
N LYS A 277 17.37 13.21 2.39
CA LYS A 277 17.62 12.13 3.35
C LYS A 277 17.44 12.53 4.80
N ASP A 278 17.85 13.75 5.18
CA ASP A 278 17.70 14.22 6.56
C ASP A 278 16.23 14.41 6.97
N GLU A 279 15.40 14.89 6.05
CA GLU A 279 13.94 14.96 6.20
C GLU A 279 13.36 13.56 6.41
N ILE A 280 13.73 12.59 5.56
CA ILE A 280 13.23 11.22 5.68
C ILE A 280 13.62 10.59 6.99
N HIS A 281 14.85 10.78 7.44
CA HIS A 281 15.27 10.27 8.73
C HIS A 281 14.43 10.86 9.87
N SER A 282 13.96 12.11 9.78
CA SER A 282 13.03 12.68 10.78
C SER A 282 11.69 11.94 10.80
N TYR A 283 11.12 11.59 9.64
CA TYR A 283 9.90 10.77 9.60
C TYR A 283 10.13 9.38 10.20
N LEU A 284 11.29 8.79 9.90
CA LEU A 284 11.63 7.49 10.46
C LEU A 284 11.99 7.58 11.96
N ASP A 285 12.44 8.71 12.49
CA ASP A 285 12.64 8.91 13.94
C ASP A 285 11.28 8.82 14.67
N GLU A 286 10.24 9.42 14.10
CA GLU A 286 8.86 9.29 14.59
C GLU A 286 8.31 7.87 14.46
N GLY A 287 8.55 7.21 13.32
CA GLY A 287 8.16 5.81 13.10
C GLY A 287 8.77 4.87 14.14
N GLU A 288 10.06 5.04 14.47
CA GLU A 288 10.70 4.26 15.52
C GLU A 288 10.12 4.55 16.91
N ALA A 289 9.86 5.82 17.22
CA ALA A 289 9.19 6.19 18.47
C ALA A 289 7.79 5.54 18.57
N ALA A 290 7.02 5.53 17.48
CA ALA A 290 5.71 4.91 17.41
C ALA A 290 5.76 3.38 17.56
N LEU A 291 6.78 2.71 17.01
CA LEU A 291 7.01 1.28 17.19
C LEU A 291 7.43 0.92 18.63
N VAL A 292 8.16 1.81 19.31
CA VAL A 292 8.57 1.63 20.72
C VAL A 292 7.42 1.90 21.68
N ALA A 293 6.72 3.02 21.52
CA ALA A 293 5.49 3.32 22.28
C ALA A 293 4.38 2.32 21.99
N GLY A 294 4.43 1.72 20.79
CA GLY A 294 3.54 0.70 20.28
C GLY A 294 2.13 1.20 19.97
N ASN A 295 2.03 2.47 19.58
CA ASN A 295 0.81 3.05 19.03
C ASN A 295 0.48 2.53 17.62
N GLN A 296 1.47 1.98 16.90
CA GLN A 296 1.33 1.33 15.57
C GLN A 296 1.46 -0.19 15.62
N ASN A 297 1.63 -0.76 16.81
CA ASN A 297 1.98 -2.15 16.95
C ASN A 297 0.93 -2.83 17.82
N PRO A 298 0.07 -3.74 17.29
CA PRO A 298 -0.87 -4.47 18.13
C PRO A 298 -0.17 -5.31 19.19
N ALA A 299 1.12 -5.64 19.00
CA ALA A 299 1.98 -6.27 20.00
C ALA A 299 2.64 -5.29 21.00
N SER A 300 2.13 -4.07 21.12
CA SER A 300 2.56 -3.11 22.15
C SER A 300 2.31 -3.63 23.56
N ARG A 301 2.79 -2.93 24.59
CA ARG A 301 2.44 -3.24 25.98
C ARG A 301 1.18 -2.48 26.38
N ASP A 302 0.45 -3.06 27.33
CA ASP A 302 -0.59 -2.36 28.10
C ASP A 302 -1.74 -1.83 27.22
N THR A 303 -2.09 -2.58 26.17
CA THR A 303 -3.24 -2.31 25.31
C THR A 303 -4.17 -3.52 25.25
N ALA A 304 -5.47 -3.30 25.06
CA ALA A 304 -6.45 -4.37 24.91
C ALA A 304 -6.10 -5.32 23.74
N GLN A 305 -5.44 -4.81 22.70
CA GLN A 305 -4.99 -5.61 21.55
C GLN A 305 -3.83 -6.52 21.92
N SER A 306 -2.89 -6.03 22.72
CA SER A 306 -1.76 -6.81 23.19
C SER A 306 -2.17 -7.93 24.15
N GLU A 307 -3.13 -7.67 25.02
CA GLU A 307 -3.70 -8.67 25.93
C GLU A 307 -4.47 -9.73 25.12
N ALA A 308 -5.26 -9.31 24.13
CA ALA A 308 -5.93 -10.23 23.21
C ALA A 308 -4.92 -11.11 22.46
N LEU A 309 -3.85 -10.53 21.92
CA LEU A 309 -2.79 -11.31 21.27
C LEU A 309 -2.11 -12.29 22.22
N ALA A 310 -1.84 -11.89 23.46
CA ALA A 310 -1.28 -12.80 24.46
C ALA A 310 -2.24 -13.98 24.75
N ILE A 311 -3.54 -13.74 24.93
CA ILE A 311 -4.53 -14.80 25.09
C ILE A 311 -4.53 -15.75 23.87
N LEU A 312 -4.56 -15.19 22.66
CA LEU A 312 -4.60 -15.98 21.42
C LEU A 312 -3.32 -16.81 21.22
N LEU A 313 -2.14 -16.26 21.51
CA LEU A 313 -0.86 -16.97 21.39
C LEU A 313 -0.66 -18.01 22.50
N GLY A 314 -1.28 -17.79 23.67
CA GLY A 314 -1.23 -18.69 24.82
C GLY A 314 -2.17 -19.89 24.72
N GLY A 315 -3.20 -19.82 23.87
CA GLY A 315 -4.25 -20.85 23.88
C GLY A 315 -5.31 -20.62 24.96
N GLY A 316 -5.54 -19.36 25.38
CA GLY A 316 -6.48 -18.99 26.44
C GLY A 316 -5.84 -18.23 27.61
N GLU A 317 -6.68 -17.62 28.44
CA GLU A 317 -6.32 -16.75 29.56
C GLU A 317 -5.41 -17.44 30.58
N LYS A 318 -5.62 -18.74 30.82
CA LYS A 318 -4.80 -19.54 31.75
C LYS A 318 -3.32 -19.62 31.37
N ASN A 319 -3.01 -19.40 30.10
CA ASN A 319 -1.66 -19.48 29.54
C ASN A 319 -1.13 -18.08 29.14
N PHE A 320 -1.67 -17.02 29.73
CA PHE A 320 -1.32 -15.63 29.39
C PHE A 320 0.19 -15.38 29.40
N ASP A 321 0.91 -15.84 30.44
CA ASP A 321 2.37 -15.66 30.54
C ASP A 321 3.15 -16.29 29.38
N GLU A 322 2.68 -17.45 28.88
CA GLU A 322 3.28 -18.09 27.71
C GLU A 322 2.96 -17.31 26.44
N GLY A 323 1.70 -16.88 26.29
CA GLY A 323 1.26 -16.06 25.19
C GLY A 323 2.00 -14.72 25.12
N TYR A 324 2.20 -14.06 26.25
CA TYR A 324 2.97 -12.82 26.36
C TYR A 324 4.44 -13.03 25.98
N ARG A 325 5.04 -14.17 26.34
CA ARG A 325 6.41 -14.51 25.90
C ARG A 325 6.50 -14.67 24.38
N LYS A 326 5.51 -15.30 23.75
CA LYS A 326 5.40 -15.40 22.28
C LYS A 326 5.19 -14.02 21.65
N LEU A 327 4.38 -13.18 22.26
CA LEU A 327 4.15 -11.79 21.83
C LEU A 327 5.46 -10.99 21.82
N MET A 328 6.29 -11.11 22.85
CA MET A 328 7.60 -10.44 22.89
C MET A 328 8.55 -10.97 21.80
N ALA A 329 8.46 -12.24 21.43
CA ALA A 329 9.22 -12.79 20.31
C ALA A 329 8.76 -12.19 18.96
N ILE A 330 7.45 -11.99 18.78
CA ILE A 330 6.90 -11.28 17.61
C ILE A 330 7.41 -9.83 17.58
N ARG A 331 7.42 -9.14 18.72
CA ARG A 331 7.93 -7.76 18.82
C ARG A 331 9.42 -7.65 18.45
N LYS A 332 10.24 -8.60 18.90
CA LYS A 332 11.65 -8.72 18.48
C LYS A 332 11.76 -8.92 16.97
N ARG A 333 10.89 -9.74 16.37
CA ARG A 333 10.86 -9.96 14.93
C ARG A 333 10.47 -8.69 14.17
N GLN A 334 9.45 -7.96 14.61
CA GLN A 334 9.05 -6.68 14.00
C GLN A 334 10.20 -5.67 13.99
N ALA A 335 10.95 -5.53 15.09
CA ALA A 335 12.11 -4.63 15.13
C ALA A 335 13.19 -5.02 14.12
N ARG A 336 13.49 -6.32 13.99
CA ARG A 336 14.47 -6.83 13.00
C ARG A 336 14.01 -6.62 11.57
N GLU A 337 12.74 -6.92 11.28
CA GLU A 337 12.16 -6.74 9.94
C GLU A 337 12.08 -5.25 9.56
N TYR A 338 11.76 -4.36 10.51
CA TYR A 338 11.83 -2.91 10.31
C TYR A 338 13.25 -2.44 9.94
N ILE A 339 14.28 -2.85 10.69
CA ILE A 339 15.67 -2.51 10.39
C ILE A 339 16.05 -2.99 8.98
N GLN A 340 15.63 -4.19 8.61
CA GLN A 340 15.87 -4.72 7.26
C GLN A 340 15.18 -3.87 6.18
N ARG A 341 13.90 -3.49 6.37
CA ARG A 341 13.18 -2.63 5.43
C ARG A 341 13.88 -1.28 5.23
N VAL A 342 14.25 -0.61 6.32
CA VAL A 342 14.92 0.70 6.26
C VAL A 342 16.29 0.60 5.58
N LYS A 343 17.04 -0.48 5.80
CA LYS A 343 18.29 -0.76 5.06
C LYS A 343 18.02 -0.95 3.56
N SER A 344 17.01 -1.75 3.20
CA SER A 344 16.62 -1.98 1.80
C SER A 344 16.11 -0.72 1.11
N ALA A 345 15.53 0.20 1.87
CA ALA A 345 15.06 1.51 1.40
C ALA A 345 16.19 2.55 1.23
N GLY A 346 17.45 2.23 1.54
CA GLY A 346 18.58 3.14 1.33
C GLY A 346 18.95 4.04 2.51
N PHE A 347 18.42 3.76 3.71
CA PHE A 347 18.62 4.56 4.94
C PHE A 347 19.35 3.77 6.05
N GLY A 348 20.15 2.77 5.66
CA GLY A 348 20.78 1.85 6.59
C GLY A 348 21.85 2.46 7.51
N GLU A 349 22.44 3.58 7.10
CA GLU A 349 23.47 4.32 7.85
C GLU A 349 22.99 4.79 9.23
N ARG A 350 21.67 4.99 9.41
CA ARG A 350 21.11 5.44 10.68
C ARG A 350 21.32 4.46 11.84
N PHE A 351 21.51 3.17 11.50
CA PHE A 351 21.78 2.12 12.48
C PHE A 351 23.27 2.03 12.84
N LEU A 352 24.13 2.80 12.16
CA LEU A 352 25.57 2.84 12.37
C LEU A 352 26.04 4.16 13.00
N ASN A 353 25.30 5.25 12.81
CA ASN A 353 25.67 6.60 13.23
C ASN A 353 25.04 7.05 14.57
N GLY A 354 24.31 6.16 15.26
CA GLY A 354 23.67 6.44 16.55
C GLY A 354 22.34 7.20 16.48
N ARG A 355 21.77 7.41 15.28
CA ARG A 355 20.47 8.10 15.12
C ARG A 355 19.29 7.21 15.51
N ALA A 356 19.36 5.91 15.22
CA ALA A 356 18.27 4.99 15.51
C ALA A 356 17.92 4.92 17.00
N ASN A 357 16.63 4.74 17.29
CA ASN A 357 16.08 4.66 18.63
C ASN A 357 16.70 3.49 19.41
N ALA A 358 17.36 3.82 20.53
CA ALA A 358 18.09 2.84 21.34
C ALA A 358 17.18 1.73 21.92
N GLU A 359 15.93 2.04 22.28
CA GLU A 359 14.99 1.03 22.78
C GLU A 359 14.54 0.07 21.67
N LEU A 360 14.34 0.58 20.44
CA LEU A 360 14.06 -0.27 19.29
C LEU A 360 15.20 -1.27 19.03
N LEU A 361 16.45 -0.80 19.11
CA LEU A 361 17.63 -1.64 18.91
C LEU A 361 17.75 -2.75 19.96
N LYS A 362 17.33 -2.50 21.21
CA LYS A 362 17.27 -3.54 22.26
C LYS A 362 16.29 -4.67 21.93
N TYR A 363 15.19 -4.38 21.24
CA TYR A 363 14.29 -5.43 20.76
C TYR A 363 14.93 -6.26 19.64
N ALA A 364 15.75 -5.64 18.80
CA ALA A 364 16.38 -6.31 17.65
C ALA A 364 17.59 -7.18 18.02
N SER A 365 18.32 -6.85 19.09
CA SER A 365 19.49 -7.61 19.59
C SER A 365 19.11 -9.01 20.02
#